data_AF-A0A6I5C5B9-F1
#
_entry.id   AF-A0A6I5C5B9-F1
#
_cell.length_a   1.000
_cell.length_b   1.000
_cell.length_c   1.000
_cell.angle_alpha   90.00
_cell.angle_beta   90.00
_cell.angle_gamma   90.00
#
_symmetry.space_group_name_H-M   'P 1'
#
loop_
_entity.id
_entity.type
_entity.pdbx_description
1 polymer ?
#
loop_
_entity_poly.entity_id
_entity_poly.type
_entity_poly.pdbx_seq_one_letter_code
_entity_poly.pdbx_strand_id
1 'polypeptide(L)'
;MTVTLDHPPVGERPAEAARLVTGVLDIESGAKGRLRGPDLLPLPADPQLPAALIRRHGLRKGDLVDAVQGAQHTVTGIARVNGRAPGELRGRRGFHDLTPLHPRERLRFEHPAAGLTGRVADLIAPVGKGQRGL
;
A
#
# COMPACT_ATOMS: atom_id res chain seq x y z
N MET A 1 -37.00 9.25 -51.38
CA MET A 1 -35.76 8.51 -51.11
C MET A 1 -35.14 9.11 -49.86
N THR A 2 -35.26 8.42 -48.73
CA THR A 2 -34.81 8.86 -47.41
C THR A 2 -33.31 8.60 -47.28
N VAL A 3 -32.55 9.64 -47.00
CA VAL A 3 -31.08 9.58 -46.87
C VAL A 3 -30.76 9.19 -45.43
N THR A 4 -30.27 7.97 -45.24
CA THR A 4 -29.79 7.45 -43.96
C THR A 4 -28.53 8.22 -43.55
N LEU A 5 -28.56 8.89 -42.40
CA LEU A 5 -27.36 9.47 -41.80
C LEU A 5 -26.53 8.32 -41.21
N ASP A 6 -25.43 7.98 -41.89
CA ASP A 6 -24.41 7.10 -41.34
C ASP A 6 -23.83 7.74 -40.08
N HIS A 7 -24.02 7.06 -38.95
CA HIS A 7 -23.35 7.38 -37.70
C HIS A 7 -21.89 6.93 -37.82
N PRO A 8 -20.89 7.82 -37.65
CA PRO A 8 -19.50 7.40 -37.69
C PRO A 8 -19.24 6.40 -36.55
N PRO A 9 -18.45 5.34 -36.78
CA PRO A 9 -18.12 4.40 -35.72
C PRO A 9 -17.35 5.17 -34.65
N VAL A 10 -17.86 5.10 -33.41
CA VAL A 10 -17.16 5.58 -32.23
C VAL A 10 -15.82 4.86 -32.20
N GLY A 11 -14.74 5.58 -32.53
CA GLY A 11 -13.39 5.05 -32.52
C GLY A 11 -13.13 4.41 -31.16
N GLU A 12 -12.90 3.10 -31.16
CA GLU A 12 -12.41 2.36 -30.01
C GLU A 12 -11.09 3.01 -29.60
N ARG A 13 -11.14 3.85 -28.55
CA ARG A 13 -9.92 4.31 -27.90
C ARG A 13 -9.20 3.05 -27.44
N PRO A 14 -7.93 2.84 -27.82
CA PRO A 14 -7.19 1.68 -27.37
C PRO A 14 -7.27 1.63 -25.85
N ALA A 15 -7.72 0.50 -25.31
CA ALA A 15 -7.81 0.29 -23.87
C ALA A 15 -6.45 0.67 -23.26
N GLU A 16 -6.44 1.79 -22.54
CA GLU A 16 -5.23 2.32 -21.90
C GLU A 16 -4.62 1.18 -21.08
N ALA A 17 -3.40 0.79 -21.46
CA ALA A 17 -2.80 -0.46 -20.99
C ALA A 17 -2.80 -0.50 -19.45
N ALA A 18 -3.38 -1.57 -18.91
CA ALA A 18 -3.45 -1.82 -17.48
C ALA A 18 -2.05 -1.71 -16.87
N ARG A 19 -1.80 -0.66 -16.08
CA ARG A 19 -0.49 -0.39 -15.48
C ARG A 19 -0.46 -0.91 -14.05
N LEU A 20 0.57 -1.67 -13.70
CA LEU A 20 0.80 -2.03 -12.31
C LEU A 20 1.40 -0.83 -11.56
N VAL A 21 0.80 -0.49 -10.43
CA VAL A 21 1.24 0.58 -9.54
C VAL A 21 1.28 0.09 -8.11
N THR A 22 2.24 0.60 -7.34
CA THR A 22 2.40 0.28 -5.93
C THR A 22 2.35 1.57 -5.12
N GLY A 23 1.61 1.57 -4.01
CA GLY A 23 1.56 2.72 -3.12
C GLY A 23 0.90 2.41 -1.79
N VAL A 24 1.05 3.33 -0.84
CA VAL A 24 0.46 3.21 0.50
C VAL A 24 -0.95 3.80 0.47
N LEU A 25 -1.94 3.02 0.89
CA LEU A 25 -3.32 3.45 0.92
C LEU A 25 -3.55 4.52 1.98
N ASP A 26 -3.95 5.70 1.53
CA ASP A 26 -4.51 6.76 2.36
C ASP A 26 -6.01 6.84 2.12
N ILE A 27 -6.80 6.86 3.20
CA ILE A 27 -8.27 6.91 3.14
C ILE A 27 -8.69 8.27 3.70
N GLU A 28 -9.31 9.08 2.84
CA GLU A 28 -9.91 10.35 3.23
C GLU A 28 -11.32 10.13 3.79
N SER A 29 -11.77 11.05 4.65
CA SER A 29 -13.13 11.07 5.19
C SER A 29 -14.16 11.13 4.05
N GLY A 30 -14.87 10.02 3.82
CA GLY A 30 -15.77 9.84 2.66
C GLY A 30 -15.58 8.54 1.87
N ALA A 31 -14.72 7.62 2.36
CA ALA A 31 -14.53 6.26 1.85
C ALA A 31 -13.86 6.12 0.47
N LYS A 32 -13.44 7.23 -0.15
CA LYS A 32 -12.51 7.20 -1.30
C LYS A 32 -11.08 7.16 -0.76
N GLY A 33 -10.24 6.32 -1.37
CA GLY A 33 -8.82 6.23 -1.02
C GLY A 33 -7.92 6.68 -2.17
N ARG A 34 -6.67 6.98 -1.86
CA ARG A 34 -5.60 7.22 -2.83
C ARG A 34 -4.36 6.42 -2.45
N LEU A 35 -3.63 5.95 -3.45
CA LEU A 35 -2.34 5.30 -3.25
C LEU A 35 -1.25 6.36 -3.28
N ARG A 36 -0.62 6.61 -2.13
CA ARG A 36 0.49 7.56 -1.99
C ARG A 36 1.80 6.90 -2.44
N GLY A 37 2.65 7.70 -3.06
CA GLY A 37 4.00 7.30 -3.44
C GLY A 37 4.96 7.14 -2.24
N PRO A 38 6.27 6.92 -2.49
CA PRO A 38 7.27 6.66 -1.46
C PRO A 38 7.39 7.78 -0.40
N ASP A 39 7.18 9.03 -0.80
CA ASP A 39 7.29 10.19 0.09
C ASP A 39 6.04 10.37 0.98
N LEU A 40 4.99 9.58 0.75
CA LEU A 40 3.71 9.59 1.48
C LEU A 40 2.96 10.93 1.43
N LEU A 41 3.42 11.89 0.62
CA LEU A 41 2.76 13.16 0.39
C LEU A 41 1.65 13.01 -0.65
N PRO A 42 0.58 13.81 -0.59
CA PRO A 42 -0.44 13.82 -1.62
C PRO A 42 0.12 14.37 -2.95
N LEU A 43 -0.04 13.63 -4.04
CA LEU A 43 0.19 14.13 -5.40
C LEU A 43 -1.10 14.11 -6.23
N PRO A 44 -1.26 15.05 -7.20
CA PRO A 44 -2.37 15.02 -8.13
C PRO A 44 -2.45 13.72 -8.96
N ALA A 45 -1.31 13.09 -9.21
CA ALA A 45 -1.16 11.86 -9.98
C ALA A 45 -1.45 10.57 -9.18
N ASP A 46 -1.74 10.68 -7.87
CA ASP A 46 -1.98 9.52 -7.00
C ASP A 46 -3.20 8.71 -7.51
N PRO A 47 -3.02 7.39 -7.73
CA PRO A 47 -4.10 6.53 -8.15
C PRO A 47 -5.27 6.54 -7.16
N GLN A 48 -6.47 6.80 -7.66
CA GLN A 48 -7.71 6.76 -6.90
C GLN A 48 -8.16 5.33 -6.71
N LEU A 49 -8.44 4.97 -5.46
CA LEU A 49 -8.94 3.67 -5.06
C LEU A 49 -10.43 3.76 -4.69
N PRO A 50 -11.33 3.10 -5.46
CA PRO A 50 -12.75 3.09 -5.17
C PRO A 50 -13.11 2.46 -3.82
N ALA A 51 -14.10 3.05 -3.14
CA ALA A 51 -14.65 2.57 -1.87
C ALA A 51 -15.12 1.10 -1.93
N ALA A 52 -15.58 0.64 -3.10
CA ALA A 52 -16.00 -0.74 -3.31
C ALA A 52 -14.84 -1.72 -3.18
N LEU A 53 -13.67 -1.41 -3.75
CA LEU A 53 -12.48 -2.26 -3.65
C LEU A 53 -11.91 -2.27 -2.23
N ILE A 54 -11.90 -1.11 -1.56
CA ILE A 54 -11.50 -0.97 -0.15
C ILE A 54 -12.33 -1.91 0.72
N ARG A 55 -13.66 -1.84 0.62
CA ARG A 55 -14.58 -2.69 1.39
C ARG A 55 -14.46 -4.16 1.03
N ARG A 56 -14.41 -4.49 -0.26
CA ARG A 56 -14.32 -5.88 -0.76
C ARG A 56 -13.09 -6.61 -0.25
N HIS A 57 -11.95 -5.92 -0.20
CA HIS A 57 -10.67 -6.49 0.23
C HIS A 57 -10.33 -6.20 1.70
N GLY A 58 -11.21 -5.51 2.44
CA GLY A 58 -10.99 -5.18 3.85
C GLY A 58 -9.75 -4.32 4.10
N LEU A 59 -9.43 -3.44 3.15
CA LEU A 59 -8.22 -2.61 3.20
C LEU A 59 -8.33 -1.55 4.29
N ARG A 60 -7.20 -1.21 4.90
CA ARG A 60 -7.08 -0.20 5.95
C ARG A 60 -6.07 0.86 5.53
N LYS A 61 -6.20 2.07 6.07
CA LYS A 61 -5.20 3.12 5.90
C LYS A 61 -3.82 2.60 6.34
N GLY A 62 -2.81 2.85 5.53
CA GLY A 62 -1.44 2.37 5.73
C GLY A 62 -1.11 1.03 5.06
N ASP A 63 -2.08 0.33 4.45
CA ASP A 63 -1.78 -0.87 3.68
C ASP A 63 -0.95 -0.53 2.43
N LEU A 64 0.14 -1.25 2.19
CA LEU A 64 0.88 -1.21 0.94
C LEU A 64 0.13 -2.04 -0.11
N VAL A 65 -0.30 -1.42 -1.21
CA VAL A 65 -1.14 -2.05 -2.21
C VAL A 65 -0.44 -2.08 -3.55
N ASP A 66 -0.31 -3.27 -4.13
CA ASP A 66 0.02 -3.47 -5.53
C ASP A 66 -1.29 -3.55 -6.30
N ALA A 67 -1.54 -2.58 -7.16
CA ALA A 67 -2.81 -2.36 -7.83
C ALA A 67 -2.65 -2.30 -9.36
N VAL A 68 -3.75 -2.60 -10.05
CA VAL A 68 -3.88 -2.38 -11.48
C VAL A 68 -4.58 -1.04 -11.68
N GLN A 69 -3.84 -0.07 -12.19
CA GLN A 69 -4.34 1.23 -12.63
C GLN A 69 -4.92 1.10 -14.03
N GLY A 70 -6.19 1.48 -14.17
CA GLY A 70 -6.84 1.69 -15.46
C GLY A 70 -6.82 3.17 -15.85
N ALA A 71 -7.83 3.57 -16.61
CA ALA A 71 -7.92 4.92 -17.13
C ALA A 71 -8.11 5.99 -16.03
N GLN A 72 -7.69 7.22 -16.32
CA GLN A 72 -7.83 8.40 -15.44
C GLN A 72 -7.32 8.18 -14.01
N HIS A 73 -6.20 7.47 -13.85
CA HIS A 73 -5.62 7.18 -12.53
C HIS A 73 -6.56 6.42 -11.59
N THR A 74 -7.54 5.68 -12.11
CA THR A 74 -8.45 4.90 -11.26
C THR A 74 -7.98 3.45 -11.17
N VAL A 75 -7.91 2.93 -9.94
CA VAL A 75 -7.59 1.53 -9.68
C VAL A 75 -8.79 0.65 -10.03
N THR A 76 -8.56 -0.35 -10.87
CA THR A 76 -9.57 -1.33 -11.30
C THR A 76 -9.43 -2.68 -10.62
N GLY A 77 -8.22 -3.01 -10.12
CA GLY A 77 -7.94 -4.28 -9.48
C GLY A 77 -6.84 -4.22 -8.43
N ILE A 78 -6.81 -5.22 -7.54
CA ILE A 78 -5.81 -5.39 -6.49
C ILE A 78 -5.04 -6.68 -6.75
N ALA A 79 -3.74 -6.59 -6.92
CA ALA A 79 -2.85 -7.73 -7.12
C ALA A 79 -2.34 -8.29 -5.79
N ARG A 80 -1.82 -7.43 -4.90
CA ARG A 80 -1.29 -7.82 -3.58
C ARG A 80 -1.52 -6.72 -2.56
N VAL A 81 -1.49 -7.12 -1.29
CA VAL A 81 -1.54 -6.20 -0.16
C VAL A 81 -0.51 -6.62 0.88
N ASN A 82 0.37 -5.72 1.28
CA ASN A 82 1.50 -5.96 2.19
C ASN A 82 2.31 -7.20 1.78
N GLY A 83 2.52 -7.36 0.46
CA GLY A 83 3.24 -8.50 -0.09
C GLY A 83 2.51 -9.84 -0.03
N ARG A 84 1.19 -9.88 0.21
CA ARG A 84 0.38 -11.12 0.25
C ARG A 84 -0.78 -11.07 -0.74
N ALA A 85 -1.36 -12.23 -1.07
CA ALA A 85 -2.56 -12.27 -1.89
C ALA A 85 -3.75 -11.62 -1.14
N PRO A 86 -4.66 -10.90 -1.82
CA PRO A 86 -5.74 -10.18 -1.15
C PRO A 86 -6.67 -11.07 -0.31
N GLY A 87 -6.79 -12.36 -0.65
CA GLY A 87 -7.60 -13.33 0.09
C GLY A 87 -7.03 -13.69 1.47
N GLU A 88 -5.71 -13.56 1.66
CA GLU A 88 -5.01 -13.93 2.91
C GLU A 88 -5.15 -12.88 4.02
N LEU A 89 -5.71 -11.71 3.71
CA LEU A 89 -5.94 -10.64 4.70
C LEU A 89 -7.11 -10.93 5.65
N ARG A 90 -7.95 -11.92 5.34
CA ARG A 90 -9.13 -12.26 6.14
C ARG A 90 -8.69 -12.67 7.55
N GLY A 91 -9.32 -12.06 8.56
CA GLY A 91 -9.03 -12.35 9.97
C GLY A 91 -7.82 -11.61 10.55
N ARG A 92 -7.19 -10.69 9.81
CA ARG A 92 -6.13 -9.82 10.37
C ARG A 92 -6.69 -8.98 11.53
N ARG A 93 -6.17 -9.21 12.75
CA ARG A 93 -6.52 -8.43 13.95
C ARG A 93 -6.19 -6.94 13.78
N GLY A 94 -6.86 -6.07 14.53
CA GLY A 94 -6.44 -4.67 14.64
C GLY A 94 -5.09 -4.60 15.34
N PHE A 95 -4.23 -3.64 14.96
CA PHE A 95 -2.94 -3.46 15.64
C PHE A 95 -3.13 -3.12 17.13
N HIS A 96 -4.16 -2.33 17.44
CA HIS A 96 -4.52 -1.96 18.81
C HIS A 96 -5.04 -3.12 19.67
N ASP A 97 -5.48 -4.21 19.04
CA ASP A 97 -5.99 -5.39 19.74
C ASP A 97 -4.88 -6.39 20.11
N LEU A 98 -3.65 -6.13 19.66
CA LEU A 98 -2.51 -7.00 19.95
C LEU A 98 -2.05 -6.82 21.40
N THR A 99 -1.73 -7.92 22.07
CA THR A 99 -1.19 -7.88 23.42
C THR A 99 0.22 -7.27 23.40
N PRO A 100 0.46 -6.15 24.10
CA PRO A 100 1.79 -5.58 24.21
C PRO A 100 2.69 -6.52 25.02
N LEU A 101 3.91 -6.72 24.55
CA LEU A 101 4.89 -7.60 25.18
C LEU A 101 6.25 -6.90 25.24
N HIS A 102 7.02 -7.19 26.28
CA HIS A 102 8.43 -6.78 26.31
C HIS A 102 9.21 -7.49 25.19
N PRO A 103 10.24 -6.84 24.61
CA PRO A 103 11.07 -7.46 23.59
C PRO A 103 11.70 -8.76 24.09
N ARG A 104 11.53 -9.83 23.31
CA ARG A 104 12.13 -11.15 23.58
C ARG A 104 13.27 -11.50 22.65
N GLU A 105 13.35 -10.83 21.51
CA GLU A 105 14.38 -11.03 20.51
C GLU A 105 15.20 -9.75 20.37
N ARG A 106 16.52 -9.90 20.49
CA ARG A 106 17.48 -8.82 20.40
C ARG A 106 17.86 -8.54 18.95
N LEU A 107 17.94 -7.26 18.58
CA LEU A 107 18.57 -6.80 17.36
C LEU A 107 20.07 -6.61 17.63
N ARG A 108 20.92 -7.32 16.90
CA ARG A 108 22.39 -7.18 17.02
C ARG A 108 22.88 -6.16 16.01
N PHE A 109 23.61 -5.16 16.48
CA PHE A 109 24.18 -4.11 15.64
C PHE A 109 25.67 -4.34 15.36
N GLU A 110 26.33 -5.17 16.16
CA GLU A 110 27.66 -5.68 15.85
C GLU A 110 27.67 -6.40 14.49
N HIS A 111 28.50 -5.89 13.58
CA HIS A 111 28.72 -6.48 12.26
C HIS A 111 30.20 -6.30 11.88
N PRO A 112 30.86 -7.29 11.22
CA PRO A 112 32.29 -7.22 10.88
C PRO A 112 32.67 -6.02 10.00
N ALA A 113 31.75 -5.58 9.13
CA ALA A 113 31.95 -4.40 8.28
C ALA A 113 31.48 -3.08 8.92
N ALA A 114 30.98 -3.11 10.16
CA ALA A 114 30.56 -1.92 10.89
C ALA A 114 31.64 -1.47 11.89
N GLY A 115 31.75 -0.16 12.12
CA GLY A 115 32.65 0.39 13.13
C GLY A 115 32.22 0.06 14.57
N LEU A 116 32.93 0.63 15.56
CA LEU A 116 32.73 0.34 16.98
C LEU A 116 31.33 0.71 17.52
N THR A 117 30.63 1.65 16.87
CA THR A 117 29.34 2.19 17.33
C THR A 117 28.31 1.11 17.62
N GLY A 118 28.12 0.14 16.70
CA GLY A 118 27.15 -0.94 16.89
C GLY A 118 27.47 -1.81 18.10
N ARG A 119 28.76 -2.07 18.34
CA ARG A 119 29.26 -2.90 19.47
C ARG A 119 29.07 -2.19 20.81
N VAL A 120 29.37 -0.89 20.86
CA VAL A 120 29.16 -0.08 22.08
C VAL A 120 27.66 0.00 22.41
N ALA A 121 26.81 0.26 21.41
CA ALA A 121 25.37 0.26 21.59
C ALA A 121 24.87 -1.10 22.10
N ASP A 122 25.35 -2.19 21.52
CA ASP A 122 25.04 -3.55 21.95
C ASP A 122 25.42 -3.85 23.42
N LEU A 123 26.51 -3.27 23.94
CA LEU A 123 26.95 -3.49 25.32
C LEU A 123 26.19 -2.63 26.33
N ILE A 124 25.94 -1.36 26.00
CA ILE A 124 25.44 -0.36 26.95
C ILE A 124 23.91 -0.22 26.89
N ALA A 125 23.33 -0.32 25.70
CA ALA A 125 21.91 -0.07 25.45
C ALA A 125 21.34 -1.08 24.43
N PRO A 126 21.21 -2.37 24.82
CA PRO A 126 20.74 -3.41 23.90
C PRO A 126 19.32 -3.11 23.41
N VAL A 127 19.12 -3.23 22.09
CA VAL A 127 17.83 -2.96 21.43
C VAL A 127 17.13 -4.26 21.04
N GLY A 128 15.85 -4.39 21.38
CA GLY A 128 15.01 -5.54 21.02
C GLY A 128 13.92 -5.22 20.00
N LYS A 129 13.32 -6.24 19.39
CA LYS A 129 12.15 -6.07 18.51
C LYS A 129 10.96 -5.51 19.29
N GLY A 130 10.48 -4.34 18.87
CA GLY A 130 9.44 -3.60 19.57
C GLY A 130 9.95 -2.67 20.68
N GLN A 131 11.27 -2.49 20.82
CA GLN A 131 11.87 -1.53 21.75
C GLN A 131 11.48 -0.09 21.39
N ARG A 132 11.29 0.75 22.42
CA ARG A 132 11.07 2.20 22.31
C ARG A 132 12.14 2.92 23.11
N GLY A 133 13.32 3.10 22.53
CA GLY A 133 14.43 3.85 23.12
C GLY A 133 14.43 5.32 22.67
N LEU A 134 15.21 6.14 23.36
CA LEU A 134 15.53 7.53 23.01
C LEU A 134 17.04 7.65 22.79
#